data_AF-A0A1F3Q7I1-F1
#
_entry.id   AF-A0A1F3Q7I1-F1
#
_cell.length_a   1.000
_cell.length_b   1.000
_cell.length_c   1.000
_cell.angle_alpha   90.00
_cell.angle_beta   90.00
_cell.angle_gamma   90.00
#
_symmetry.space_group_name_H-M   'P 1'
#
loop_
_entity.id
_entity.type
_entity.pdbx_description
1 polymer ?
#
loop_
_entity_poly.entity_id
_entity_poly.type
_entity_poly.pdbx_seq_one_letter_code
_entity_poly.pdbx_strand_id
1 'polypeptide(L)'
;MSKILSSSAINAIYKIGDLMIPKNGEFPSYSEVKGLDYIDDIVSYAPESDISDLNMVLSILGFMPSFVIKWFVDKMAKSHENEERGGISVIFRQLDFGIRGIIFATYYTEKTSPSFKGKKPVDIIGYSINRI
;
A
#
# COMPACT_ATOMS: atom_id res chain seq x y z
N MET A 1 -6.87 -9.73 10.52
CA MET A 1 -7.78 -8.89 9.70
C MET A 1 -7.86 -7.54 10.38
N SER A 2 -7.74 -6.44 9.62
CA SER A 2 -7.74 -5.08 10.16
C SER A 2 -9.03 -4.80 10.94
N LYS A 3 -8.91 -4.12 12.09
CA LYS A 3 -10.04 -3.61 12.88
C LYS A 3 -10.40 -2.17 12.51
N ILE A 4 -9.51 -1.49 11.79
CA ILE A 4 -9.63 -0.08 11.45
C ILE A 4 -10.15 0.10 10.02
N LEU A 5 -9.58 -0.62 9.05
CA LEU A 5 -9.94 -0.54 7.64
C LEU A 5 -10.94 -1.64 7.26
N SER A 6 -11.86 -1.31 6.35
CA SER A 6 -12.85 -2.24 5.82
C SER A 6 -12.21 -3.34 4.96
N SER A 7 -12.88 -4.47 4.79
CA SER A 7 -12.45 -5.53 3.88
C SER A 7 -12.27 -5.04 2.44
N SER A 8 -13.12 -4.12 1.99
CA SER A 8 -13.03 -3.52 0.65
C SER A 8 -11.79 -2.62 0.53
N ALA A 9 -11.48 -1.85 1.57
CA ALA A 9 -10.27 -1.04 1.60
C ALA A 9 -9.00 -1.91 1.58
N ILE A 10 -8.98 -2.99 2.37
CA ILE A 10 -7.87 -3.97 2.36
C ILE A 10 -7.72 -4.61 0.97
N ASN A 11 -8.82 -4.97 0.31
CA ASN A 11 -8.79 -5.49 -1.06
C ASN A 11 -8.22 -4.48 -2.06
N ALA A 12 -8.56 -3.19 -1.93
CA ALA A 12 -7.97 -2.14 -2.76
C ALA A 12 -6.46 -2.02 -2.55
N ILE A 13 -6.00 -2.06 -1.30
CA ILE A 13 -4.56 -1.98 -0.99
C ILE A 13 -3.83 -3.16 -1.60
N TYR A 14 -4.36 -4.39 -1.54
CA TYR A 14 -3.74 -5.53 -2.22
C TYR A 14 -3.66 -5.33 -3.74
N LYS A 15 -4.76 -4.93 -4.38
CA LYS A 15 -4.78 -4.67 -5.84
C LYS A 15 -3.77 -3.59 -6.24
N ILE A 16 -3.70 -2.49 -5.49
CA ILE A 16 -2.77 -1.39 -5.75
C ILE A 16 -1.33 -1.83 -5.47
N GLY A 17 -1.11 -2.52 -4.35
CA GLY A 17 0.18 -3.06 -3.95
C GLY A 17 0.77 -4.01 -4.98
N ASP A 18 -0.03 -4.92 -5.55
CA ASP A 18 0.44 -5.84 -6.60
C ASP A 18 0.77 -5.13 -7.92
N LEU A 19 0.13 -3.99 -8.20
CA LEU A 19 0.48 -3.15 -9.36
C LEU A 19 1.78 -2.37 -9.12
N MET A 20 2.03 -1.91 -7.89
CA MET A 20 3.21 -1.13 -7.54
C MET A 20 4.43 -2.01 -7.27
N ILE A 21 4.23 -3.19 -6.68
CA ILE A 21 5.23 -4.17 -6.29
C ILE A 21 4.79 -5.55 -6.81
N PRO A 22 4.85 -5.77 -8.13
CA PRO A 22 4.60 -7.09 -8.70
C PRO A 22 5.72 -8.06 -8.31
N LYS A 23 5.45 -9.35 -8.41
CA LYS A 23 6.46 -10.39 -8.23
C LYS A 23 7.62 -10.20 -9.21
N ASN A 24 8.86 -10.23 -8.72
CA ASN A 24 10.05 -10.05 -9.54
C ASN A 24 11.23 -10.87 -9.02
N GLY A 25 11.60 -11.94 -9.75
CA GLY A 25 12.68 -12.83 -9.33
C GLY A 25 12.42 -13.44 -7.95
N GLU A 26 13.33 -13.21 -6.99
CA GLU A 26 13.16 -13.66 -5.61
C GLU A 26 12.16 -12.81 -4.80
N PHE A 27 11.82 -11.60 -5.25
CA PHE A 27 10.90 -10.72 -4.55
C PHE A 27 9.45 -11.21 -4.73
N PRO A 28 8.75 -11.55 -3.63
CA PRO A 28 7.33 -11.88 -3.68
C PRO A 28 6.51 -10.64 -4.10
N SER A 29 5.36 -10.85 -4.73
CA SER A 29 4.35 -9.80 -4.88
C SER A 29 3.87 -9.29 -3.53
N TYR A 30 3.27 -8.09 -3.52
CA TYR A 30 2.76 -7.48 -2.30
C TYR A 30 1.74 -8.38 -1.57
N SER A 31 0.79 -8.96 -2.31
CA SER A 31 -0.23 -9.85 -1.74
C SER A 31 0.33 -11.18 -1.23
N GLU A 32 1.43 -11.70 -1.80
CA GLU A 32 2.11 -12.89 -1.30
C GLU A 32 2.70 -12.67 0.10
N VAL A 33 3.26 -11.48 0.39
CA VAL A 33 3.85 -11.16 1.71
C VAL A 33 2.79 -11.06 2.81
N LYS A 34 1.54 -10.76 2.43
CA LYS A 34 0.43 -10.48 3.37
C LYS A 34 0.81 -9.44 4.43
N GLY A 35 1.54 -8.40 4.01
CA GLY A 35 2.07 -7.35 4.90
C GLY A 35 0.99 -6.56 5.66
N LEU A 36 -0.27 -6.72 5.27
CA LEU A 36 -1.42 -6.05 5.89
C LEU A 36 -1.86 -6.65 7.23
N ASP A 37 -1.28 -7.77 7.69
CA ASP A 37 -1.61 -8.33 9.00
C ASP A 37 -1.33 -7.35 10.16
N TYR A 38 -0.42 -6.39 9.96
CA TYR A 38 -0.03 -5.36 10.93
C TYR A 38 -0.36 -3.94 10.46
N ILE A 39 -1.27 -3.77 9.50
CA ILE A 39 -1.61 -2.43 8.99
C ILE A 39 -2.17 -1.51 10.08
N ASP A 40 -2.89 -2.06 11.06
CA ASP A 40 -3.45 -1.31 12.18
C ASP A 40 -2.35 -0.61 13.01
N ASP A 41 -1.17 -1.24 13.13
CA ASP A 41 -0.02 -0.64 13.82
C ASP A 41 0.50 0.61 13.09
N ILE A 42 0.24 0.73 11.78
CA ILE A 42 0.69 1.87 10.97
C ILE A 42 -0.39 2.96 10.95
N VAL A 43 -1.64 2.58 10.66
CA VAL A 43 -2.71 3.56 10.47
C VAL A 43 -3.22 4.14 11.79
N SER A 44 -3.04 3.46 12.92
CA SER A 44 -3.50 3.94 14.24
C SER A 44 -2.84 5.24 14.71
N TYR A 45 -1.72 5.65 14.10
CA TYR A 45 -1.05 6.91 14.38
C TYR A 45 -1.60 8.10 13.57
N ALA A 46 -2.45 7.86 12.58
CA ALA A 46 -3.07 8.91 11.79
C ALA A 46 -4.31 9.50 12.50
N PRO A 47 -4.67 10.78 12.23
CA PRO A 47 -5.92 11.36 12.71
C PRO A 47 -7.14 10.52 12.29
N GLU A 48 -8.15 10.41 13.16
CA GLU A 48 -9.35 9.59 12.89
C GLU A 48 -10.08 10.01 11.61
N SER A 49 -10.13 11.32 11.31
CA SER A 49 -10.70 11.85 10.06
C SER A 49 -9.97 11.32 8.84
N ASP A 50 -8.64 11.30 8.88
CA ASP A 50 -7.80 10.88 7.75
C ASP A 50 -7.94 9.37 7.52
N ILE A 51 -8.05 8.58 8.61
CA ILE A 51 -8.34 7.15 8.54
C ILE A 51 -9.70 6.90 7.89
N SER A 52 -10.73 7.65 8.30
CA SER A 52 -12.08 7.52 7.76
C SER A 52 -12.12 7.85 6.26
N ASP A 53 -11.52 8.96 5.86
CA ASP A 53 -11.47 9.40 4.47
C ASP A 53 -10.69 8.43 3.58
N LEU A 54 -9.53 7.97 4.07
CA LEU A 54 -8.73 6.95 3.39
C LEU A 54 -9.52 5.64 3.25
N ASN A 55 -10.18 5.19 4.32
CA ASN A 55 -10.99 3.98 4.30
C ASN A 55 -12.15 4.12 3.30
N MET A 56 -12.80 5.27 3.21
CA MET A 56 -13.86 5.53 2.24
C MET A 56 -13.34 5.43 0.81
N VAL A 57 -12.27 6.15 0.48
CA VAL A 57 -11.65 6.15 -0.86
C VAL A 57 -11.21 4.74 -1.26
N LEU A 58 -10.47 4.05 -0.38
CA LEU A 58 -10.02 2.68 -0.64
C LEU A 58 -11.19 1.71 -0.74
N SER A 59 -12.25 1.88 0.05
CA SER A 59 -13.44 1.01 -0.04
C SER A 59 -14.11 1.14 -1.40
N ILE A 60 -14.24 2.36 -1.92
CA ILE A 60 -14.77 2.61 -3.28
C ILE A 60 -13.89 1.91 -4.32
N LEU A 61 -12.56 2.11 -4.25
CA LEU A 61 -11.60 1.43 -5.13
C LEU A 61 -11.67 -0.10 -4.99
N GLY A 62 -11.97 -0.63 -3.80
CA GLY A 62 -12.08 -2.06 -3.54
C GLY A 62 -13.07 -2.76 -4.47
N PHE A 63 -14.17 -2.07 -4.82
CA PHE A 63 -15.22 -2.55 -5.72
C PHE A 63 -14.93 -2.31 -7.21
N MET A 64 -13.94 -1.47 -7.54
CA MET A 64 -13.63 -1.15 -8.92
C MET A 64 -12.93 -2.32 -9.62
N PRO A 65 -13.15 -2.49 -10.95
CA PRO A 65 -12.45 -3.48 -11.74
C PRO A 65 -10.97 -3.13 -11.89
N SER A 66 -10.12 -4.13 -12.12
CA SER A 66 -8.66 -3.96 -12.10
C SER A 66 -8.12 -2.93 -13.10
N PHE A 67 -8.79 -2.73 -14.23
CA PHE A 67 -8.37 -1.71 -15.22
C PHE A 67 -8.55 -0.28 -14.68
N VAL A 68 -9.57 -0.02 -13.85
CA VAL A 68 -9.77 1.28 -13.19
C VAL A 68 -8.70 1.50 -12.13
N ILE A 69 -8.35 0.45 -11.37
CA ILE A 69 -7.26 0.55 -10.38
C ILE A 69 -5.93 0.83 -11.07
N LYS A 70 -5.64 0.13 -12.17
CA LYS A 70 -4.44 0.38 -12.96
C LYS A 70 -4.40 1.82 -13.48
N TRP A 71 -5.50 2.31 -14.05
CA TRP A 71 -5.61 3.70 -14.49
C TRP A 71 -5.38 4.68 -13.32
N PHE A 72 -5.95 4.40 -12.15
CA PHE A 72 -5.80 5.24 -10.96
C PHE A 72 -4.35 5.30 -10.48
N VAL A 73 -3.67 4.15 -10.42
CA VAL A 73 -2.23 4.06 -10.08
C VAL A 73 -1.37 4.81 -11.11
N ASP A 74 -1.67 4.67 -12.39
CA ASP A 74 -0.95 5.40 -13.45
C ASP A 74 -1.15 6.92 -13.32
N LYS A 75 -2.35 7.37 -12.92
CA LYS A 75 -2.63 8.80 -12.68
C LYS A 75 -1.89 9.33 -11.45
N MET A 76 -1.86 8.56 -10.37
CA MET A 76 -1.07 8.86 -9.18
C MET A 76 0.41 9.00 -9.53
N ALA A 77 0.99 8.05 -10.25
CA ALA A 77 2.40 8.09 -10.64
C ALA A 77 2.72 9.32 -11.52
N LYS A 78 1.92 9.57 -12.56
CA LYS A 78 2.13 10.69 -13.49
C LYS A 78 1.88 12.06 -12.87
N SER A 79 1.17 12.13 -11.74
CA SER A 79 0.89 13.40 -11.06
C SER A 79 2.15 14.08 -10.49
N HIS A 80 3.26 13.35 -10.37
CA HIS A 80 4.57 13.89 -9.97
C HIS A 80 5.35 14.53 -11.12
N GLU A 81 5.11 14.11 -12.37
CA GLU A 81 5.86 14.56 -13.55
C GLU A 81 5.25 15.80 -14.20
N ASN A 82 3.94 15.97 -14.08
CA ASN A 82 3.24 17.10 -14.69
C ASN A 82 3.50 18.39 -13.91
N GLU A 83 4.06 19.40 -14.59
CA GLU A 83 4.17 20.78 -14.06
C GLU A 83 2.81 21.44 -13.80
N GLU A 84 1.70 20.81 -14.22
CA GLU A 84 0.35 21.25 -13.97
C GLU A 84 0.07 21.35 -12.46
N ARG A 85 0.15 22.57 -11.93
CA ARG A 85 -0.18 22.94 -10.54
C ARG A 85 -1.70 22.97 -10.27
N GLY A 86 -2.48 22.17 -10.99
CA GLY A 86 -3.93 22.08 -10.82
C GLY A 86 -4.32 21.33 -9.55
N GLY A 87 -5.49 21.64 -8.97
CA GLY A 87 -5.93 21.04 -7.70
C GLY A 87 -6.03 19.50 -7.74
N ILE A 88 -6.42 18.92 -8.89
CA ILE A 88 -6.53 17.46 -9.04
C ILE A 88 -5.16 16.77 -9.00
N SER A 89 -4.10 17.38 -9.56
CA SER A 89 -2.75 16.79 -9.52
C SER A 89 -2.17 16.78 -8.11
N VAL A 90 -2.54 17.77 -7.28
CA VAL A 90 -2.19 17.79 -5.84
C VAL A 90 -2.85 16.63 -5.12
N ILE A 91 -4.14 16.39 -5.35
CA ILE A 91 -4.88 15.27 -4.73
C ILE A 91 -4.26 13.93 -5.13
N PHE A 92 -3.96 13.72 -6.42
CA PHE A 92 -3.32 12.48 -6.87
C PHE A 92 -1.93 12.27 -6.26
N ARG A 93 -1.14 13.33 -6.05
CA ARG A 93 0.15 13.23 -5.35
C ARG A 93 -0.01 12.87 -3.88
N GLN A 94 -0.96 13.49 -3.20
CA GLN A 94 -1.27 13.17 -1.80
C GLN A 94 -1.70 11.71 -1.65
N LEU A 95 -2.57 11.23 -2.55
CA LEU A 95 -2.99 9.84 -2.61
C LEU A 95 -1.82 8.90 -2.92
N ASP A 96 -0.94 9.26 -3.87
CA ASP A 96 0.26 8.46 -4.14
C ASP A 96 1.12 8.37 -2.89
N PHE A 97 1.43 9.48 -2.21
CA PHE A 97 2.25 9.46 -0.99
C PHE A 97 1.63 8.62 0.12
N GLY A 98 0.33 8.78 0.40
CA GLY A 98 -0.34 8.03 1.45
C GLY A 98 -0.39 6.53 1.16
N ILE A 99 -0.85 6.15 -0.03
CA ILE A 99 -1.01 4.74 -0.40
C ILE A 99 0.35 4.05 -0.56
N ARG A 100 1.30 4.72 -1.24
CA ARG A 100 2.68 4.23 -1.39
C ARG A 100 3.37 4.06 -0.05
N GLY A 101 3.16 5.00 0.88
CA GLY A 101 3.70 4.92 2.24
C GLY A 101 3.21 3.67 2.97
N ILE A 102 1.90 3.40 2.94
CA ILE A 102 1.31 2.20 3.53
C ILE A 102 1.89 0.94 2.89
N ILE A 103 1.94 0.89 1.55
CA ILE A 103 2.42 -0.27 0.80
C ILE A 103 3.89 -0.56 1.14
N PHE A 104 4.78 0.43 1.09
CA PHE A 104 6.19 0.15 1.39
C PHE A 104 6.45 -0.14 2.86
N ALA A 105 5.77 0.54 3.79
CA ALA A 105 5.90 0.28 5.22
C ALA A 105 5.47 -1.14 5.60
N THR A 106 4.43 -1.66 4.94
CA THR A 106 3.93 -3.03 5.16
C THR A 106 4.66 -4.09 4.35
N TYR A 107 5.31 -3.74 3.25
CA TYR A 107 6.06 -4.69 2.42
C TYR A 107 7.47 -4.94 2.95
N TYR A 108 8.19 -3.88 3.35
CA TYR A 108 9.56 -3.96 3.88
C TYR A 108 9.61 -4.01 5.41
N THR A 109 8.61 -4.64 6.02
CA THR A 109 8.57 -4.86 7.47
C THR A 109 9.28 -6.16 7.86
N GLU A 110 9.87 -6.20 9.06
CA GLU A 110 10.34 -7.45 9.68
C GLU A 110 9.17 -8.37 10.08
N LYS A 111 7.99 -7.77 10.33
CA LYS A 111 6.76 -8.47 10.76
C LYS A 111 6.00 -9.04 9.56
N THR A 112 6.26 -10.30 9.21
CA THR A 112 5.48 -10.99 8.18
C THR A 112 4.34 -11.79 8.77
N SER A 113 3.30 -12.04 7.95
CA SER A 113 2.26 -12.98 8.29
C SER A 113 2.86 -14.33 8.75
N PRO A 114 2.36 -14.95 9.83
CA PRO A 114 2.77 -16.30 10.24
C PRO A 114 2.58 -17.35 9.14
N SER A 115 1.73 -17.06 8.16
CA SER A 115 1.43 -17.93 7.03
C SER A 115 2.39 -17.79 5.84
N PHE A 116 3.25 -16.77 5.80
CA PHE A 116 4.19 -16.54 4.71
C PHE A 116 5.39 -17.48 4.82
N LYS A 117 5.66 -18.25 3.75
CA LYS A 117 6.78 -19.20 3.65
C LYS A 117 7.65 -18.83 2.46
N GLY A 118 8.52 -17.83 2.63
CA GLY A 118 9.44 -17.35 1.60
C GLY A 118 10.51 -16.44 2.20
N LYS A 119 11.50 -16.04 1.40
CA LYS A 119 12.44 -14.98 1.81
C LYS A 119 11.65 -13.68 1.95
N LYS A 120 11.82 -12.99 3.07
CA LYS A 120 11.15 -11.70 3.26
C LYS A 120 11.81 -10.65 2.38
N PRO A 121 11.08 -9.62 1.93
CA PRO A 121 11.69 -8.52 1.19
C PRO A 121 12.90 -7.90 1.90
N VAL A 122 12.84 -7.76 3.23
CA VAL A 122 13.95 -7.27 4.07
C VAL A 122 15.18 -8.18 4.05
N ASP A 123 14.98 -9.49 3.96
CA ASP A 123 16.09 -10.46 3.89
C ASP A 123 16.76 -10.43 2.52
N ILE A 124 15.96 -10.27 1.44
CA ILE A 124 16.45 -10.23 0.05
C ILE A 124 17.33 -9.00 -0.17
N ILE A 125 16.99 -7.86 0.43
CA ILE A 125 17.82 -6.63 0.36
C ILE A 125 19.01 -6.65 1.33
N GLY A 126 19.17 -7.70 2.14
CA GLY A 126 20.27 -7.83 3.10
C GLY A 126 20.17 -6.87 4.29
N TYR A 127 18.96 -6.43 4.65
CA TYR A 127 18.76 -5.55 5.80
C TYR A 127 18.85 -6.34 7.12
N SER A 128 19.65 -5.85 8.06
CA SER A 128 19.75 -6.40 9.41
C SER A 128 19.85 -5.26 10.45
N ILE A 129 18.99 -5.28 11.45
CA ILE A 129 19.06 -4.34 12.57
C ILE A 129 20.13 -4.81 13.56
N ASN A 130 21.19 -4.02 13.74
CA ASN A 130 22.07 -4.15 14.89
C ASN A 130 21.39 -3.51 16.11
N ARG A 131 20.71 -4.33 16.92
CA ARG A 131 20.15 -3.88 18.20
C ARG A 131 21.30 -3.75 19.21
N ILE A 132 21.55 -2.52 19.65
CA ILE A 132 22.49 -2.19 20.75
C ILE A 132 21.71 -2.25 22.06
#